data_AF-A0A501QCW0-F1
#
_entry.id   AF-A0A501QCW0-F1
#
_cell.length_a   1.000
_cell.length_b   1.000
_cell.length_c   1.000
_cell.angle_alpha   90.00
_cell.angle_beta   90.00
_cell.angle_gamma   90.00
#
_symmetry.space_group_name_H-M   'P 1'
#
loop_
_entity.id
_entity.type
_entity.pdbx_description
1 polymer ?
#
loop_
_entity_poly.entity_id
_entity_poly.type
_entity_poly.pdbx_seq_one_letter_code
_entity_poly.pdbx_strand_id
1 'polypeptide(L)'
;MDKTVLNINDFFTQLIQYDWKRFDTIEDAFEQLKQYREILNSFETLVVTEAAKENFDFDTLYTFIQSQKAIATLPFMGRLHSIVNPYRMRGQLIEIAKKIEFDTEKVKLSGLICECDLRYKYGQNPNFQDLLKIDSGSDGYYEYTVYECMKCNFKWCASIADEMSGNTKFDKWDNQFI
;
A
#
# COMPACT_ATOMS: atom_id res chain seq x y z
N MET A 1 12.52 18.93 17.42
CA MET A 1 11.97 17.84 16.60
C MET A 1 10.48 17.82 16.81
N ASP A 2 9.70 17.67 15.76
CA ASP A 2 8.24 17.54 15.82
C ASP A 2 7.86 16.28 16.63
N LYS A 3 6.83 16.37 17.48
CA LYS A 3 6.36 15.25 18.33
C LYS A 3 5.88 14.06 17.50
N THR A 4 5.36 14.33 16.30
CA THR A 4 4.93 13.33 15.32
C THR A 4 6.11 12.45 14.86
N VAL A 5 7.25 13.09 14.57
CA VAL A 5 8.48 12.41 14.16
C VAL A 5 9.07 11.60 15.33
N LEU A 6 8.93 12.09 16.56
CA LEU A 6 9.40 11.38 17.76
C LEU A 6 8.66 10.04 17.95
N ASN A 7 7.33 10.02 17.85
CA ASN A 7 6.55 8.79 18.07
C ASN A 7 6.82 7.70 17.01
N ILE A 8 6.93 8.09 15.74
CA ILE A 8 7.21 7.15 14.64
C ILE A 8 8.66 6.66 14.73
N ASN A 9 9.61 7.52 15.06
CA ASN A 9 11.00 7.13 15.30
C ASN A 9 11.14 6.16 16.50
N ASP A 10 10.38 6.38 17.56
CA ASP A 10 10.35 5.48 18.72
C ASP A 10 9.82 4.09 18.34
N PHE A 11 8.79 4.00 17.49
CA PHE A 11 8.32 2.72 16.93
C PHE A 11 9.45 1.97 16.21
N PHE A 12 10.19 2.63 15.32
CA PHE A 12 11.30 1.99 14.60
C PHE A 12 12.45 1.58 15.51
N THR A 13 12.75 2.39 16.52
CA THR A 13 13.75 2.05 17.54
C THR A 13 13.35 0.78 18.29
N GLN A 14 12.08 0.69 18.72
CA GLN A 14 11.53 -0.50 19.37
C GLN A 14 11.53 -1.72 18.44
N LEU A 15 11.19 -1.54 17.15
CA LEU A 15 11.20 -2.62 16.16
C LEU A 15 12.61 -3.21 15.97
N ILE A 16 13.63 -2.35 15.91
CA ILE A 16 15.03 -2.78 15.78
C ILE A 16 15.50 -3.53 17.04
N GLN A 17 15.06 -3.07 18.21
CA GLN A 17 15.42 -3.66 19.51
C GLN A 17 14.54 -4.85 19.93
N TYR A 18 13.50 -5.16 19.17
CA TYR A 18 12.58 -6.25 19.45
C TYR A 18 13.36 -7.58 19.57
N ASP A 19 12.92 -8.45 20.48
CA ASP A 19 13.59 -9.72 20.76
C ASP A 19 13.27 -10.75 19.67
N TRP A 20 13.87 -10.53 18.49
CA TRP A 20 13.75 -11.39 17.32
C TRP A 20 14.25 -12.81 17.58
N LYS A 21 15.20 -12.99 18.51
CA LYS A 21 15.66 -14.33 18.92
C LYS A 21 14.55 -15.10 19.60
N ARG A 22 13.85 -14.48 20.56
CA ARG A 22 12.69 -15.10 21.21
C ARG A 22 11.56 -15.31 20.22
N PHE A 23 11.28 -14.33 19.36
CA PHE A 23 10.29 -14.48 18.30
C PHE A 23 10.54 -15.71 17.43
N ASP A 24 11.80 -15.93 17.02
CA ASP A 24 12.19 -17.08 16.19
C ASP A 24 12.05 -18.44 16.90
N THR A 25 12.03 -18.46 18.25
CA THR A 25 11.81 -19.69 19.03
C THR A 25 10.35 -20.13 19.13
N ILE A 26 9.40 -19.30 18.70
CA ILE A 26 7.98 -19.67 18.68
C ILE A 26 7.75 -20.80 17.67
N GLU A 27 7.34 -21.97 18.14
CA GLU A 27 7.20 -23.17 17.29
C GLU A 27 5.95 -23.16 16.39
N ASP A 28 4.92 -22.41 16.77
CA ASP A 28 3.70 -22.24 15.98
C ASP A 28 3.83 -21.06 15.01
N ALA A 29 3.80 -21.35 13.71
CA ALA A 29 3.88 -20.34 12.66
C ALA A 29 2.67 -19.39 12.66
N PHE A 30 1.49 -19.84 13.12
CA PHE A 30 0.32 -18.97 13.26
C PHE A 30 0.47 -17.99 14.41
N GLU A 31 1.09 -18.41 15.51
CA GLU A 31 1.42 -17.54 16.63
C GLU A 31 2.47 -16.49 16.24
N GLN A 32 3.52 -16.89 15.51
CA GLN A 32 4.49 -15.94 14.92
C GLN A 32 3.81 -14.95 13.98
N LEU A 33 2.93 -15.43 13.11
CA LEU A 33 2.17 -14.58 12.18
C LEU A 33 1.28 -13.59 12.94
N LYS A 34 0.66 -14.01 14.05
CA LYS A 34 -0.16 -13.13 14.88
C LYS A 34 0.68 -12.00 15.47
N GLN A 35 1.82 -12.30 16.10
CA GLN A 35 2.71 -11.28 16.67
C GLN A 35 3.26 -10.34 15.59
N TYR A 36 3.60 -10.87 14.41
CA TYR A 36 4.00 -10.07 13.27
C TYR A 36 2.90 -9.09 12.82
N ARG A 37 1.65 -9.56 12.74
CA ARG A 37 0.50 -8.70 12.43
C ARG A 37 0.25 -7.65 13.51
N GLU A 38 0.45 -7.97 14.78
CA GLU A 38 0.35 -7.00 15.88
C GLU A 38 1.36 -5.85 15.74
N ILE A 39 2.59 -6.14 15.28
CA ILE A 39 3.60 -5.12 14.96
C ILE A 39 3.09 -4.21 13.83
N LEU A 40 2.60 -4.78 12.73
CA LEU A 40 2.07 -4.01 11.59
C LEU A 40 0.85 -3.17 11.99
N ASN A 41 -0.08 -3.72 12.76
CA ASN A 41 -1.27 -3.03 13.24
C ASN A 41 -0.92 -1.88 14.20
N SER A 42 0.14 -2.04 15.00
CA SER A 42 0.63 -0.98 15.88
C SER A 42 1.18 0.20 15.07
N PHE A 43 1.91 -0.09 13.99
CA PHE A 43 2.35 0.95 13.05
C PHE A 43 1.17 1.63 12.36
N GLU A 44 0.21 0.85 11.85
CA GLU A 44 -1.00 1.38 11.21
C GLU A 44 -1.76 2.34 12.14
N THR A 45 -2.01 1.91 13.38
CA THR A 45 -2.69 2.73 14.40
C THR A 45 -1.95 4.03 14.68
N LEU A 46 -0.61 3.96 14.76
CA LEU A 46 0.23 5.12 14.97
C LEU A 46 0.11 6.10 13.79
N VAL A 47 0.25 5.63 12.56
CA VAL A 47 0.14 6.48 11.37
C VAL A 47 -1.26 7.08 11.22
N VAL A 48 -2.33 6.33 11.50
CA VAL A 48 -3.71 6.86 11.53
C VAL A 48 -3.84 8.00 12.55
N THR A 49 -3.30 7.81 13.75
CA THR A 49 -3.36 8.81 14.83
C THR A 49 -2.60 10.08 14.46
N GLU A 50 -1.43 9.93 13.86
CA GLU A 50 -0.58 11.05 13.45
C GLU A 50 -1.15 11.77 12.21
N ALA A 51 -1.71 11.03 11.24
CA ALA A 51 -2.35 11.58 10.03
C ALA A 51 -3.63 12.39 10.33
N ALA A 52 -4.26 12.17 11.49
CA ALA A 52 -5.39 12.97 11.94
C ALA A 52 -4.99 14.39 12.41
N LYS A 53 -3.69 14.66 12.59
CA LYS A 53 -3.19 15.99 12.98
C LYS A 53 -3.10 16.92 11.77
N GLU A 54 -3.29 18.21 12.00
CA GLU A 54 -3.13 19.22 10.95
C GLU A 54 -1.69 19.20 10.39
N ASN A 55 -1.56 19.23 9.07
CA ASN A 55 -0.29 19.26 8.33
C ASN A 55 0.61 18.01 8.46
N PHE A 56 0.04 16.83 8.72
CA PHE A 56 0.82 15.59 8.61
C PHE A 56 1.34 15.41 7.17
N ASP A 57 2.65 15.21 7.04
CA ASP A 57 3.34 15.09 5.75
C ASP A 57 3.74 13.63 5.48
N PHE A 58 3.03 13.00 4.55
CA PHE A 58 3.29 11.64 4.12
C PHE A 58 4.61 11.51 3.34
N ASP A 59 5.06 12.52 2.61
CA ASP A 59 6.34 12.48 1.88
C ASP A 59 7.52 12.39 2.84
N THR A 60 7.47 13.15 3.93
CA THR A 60 8.44 13.05 5.02
C THR A 60 8.41 11.66 5.67
N LEU A 61 7.22 11.09 5.91
CA LEU A 61 7.09 9.73 6.42
C LEU A 61 7.71 8.69 5.46
N TYR A 62 7.44 8.78 4.15
CA TYR A 62 7.98 7.84 3.17
C TYR A 62 9.50 7.89 3.12
N THR A 63 10.06 9.10 3.08
CA THR A 63 11.50 9.31 3.12
C THR A 63 12.10 8.72 4.39
N PHE A 64 11.43 8.92 5.53
CA PHE A 64 11.87 8.38 6.80
C PHE A 64 11.85 6.84 6.83
N ILE A 65 10.75 6.19 6.44
CA ILE A 65 10.67 4.72 6.38
C ILE A 65 11.75 4.15 5.47
N GLN A 66 11.99 4.77 4.31
CA GLN A 66 13.03 4.33 3.37
C GLN A 66 14.44 4.43 3.97
N SER A 67 14.70 5.45 4.79
CA SER A 67 15.98 5.66 5.47
C SER A 67 16.30 4.59 6.52
N GLN A 68 15.31 3.86 7.03
CA GLN A 68 15.46 2.81 8.03
C GLN A 68 16.00 1.49 7.44
N LYS A 69 17.25 1.52 6.96
CA LYS A 69 17.93 0.38 6.32
C LYS A 69 18.02 -0.86 7.22
N ALA A 70 18.11 -0.67 8.54
CA ALA A 70 18.21 -1.74 9.52
C ALA A 70 17.00 -2.71 9.51
N ILE A 71 15.83 -2.24 9.08
CA ILE A 71 14.61 -3.06 9.00
C ILE A 71 14.75 -4.16 7.96
N ALA A 72 15.42 -3.87 6.84
CA ALA A 72 15.64 -4.85 5.78
C ALA A 72 16.58 -5.98 6.21
N THR A 73 17.27 -5.84 7.35
CA THR A 73 18.24 -6.82 7.86
C THR A 73 17.82 -7.39 9.21
N LEU A 74 16.56 -7.24 9.62
CA LEU A 74 16.08 -7.79 10.89
C LEU A 74 16.27 -9.31 10.89
N PRO A 75 16.80 -9.90 11.97
CA PRO A 75 17.19 -11.30 12.00
C PRO A 75 16.00 -12.19 12.36
N PHE A 76 14.97 -12.23 11.52
CA PHE A 76 13.84 -13.14 11.71
C PHE A 76 13.91 -14.30 10.73
N MET A 77 14.39 -15.43 11.24
CA MET A 77 14.66 -16.67 10.50
C MET A 77 13.80 -17.85 11.02
N GLY A 78 12.75 -17.56 11.80
CA GLY A 78 11.77 -18.53 12.28
C GLY A 78 10.86 -19.09 11.18
N ARG A 79 9.88 -19.91 11.60
CA ARG A 79 8.94 -20.58 10.69
C ARG A 79 8.10 -19.62 9.84
N LEU A 80 7.88 -18.39 10.33
CA LEU A 80 7.20 -17.33 9.59
C LEU A 80 7.84 -17.03 8.23
N HIS A 81 9.16 -17.24 8.05
CA HIS A 81 9.84 -17.02 6.77
C HIS A 81 9.24 -17.88 5.63
N SER A 82 8.60 -19.01 5.95
CA SER A 82 7.88 -19.84 4.98
C SER A 82 6.56 -19.24 4.49
N ILE A 83 6.03 -18.24 5.20
CA ILE A 83 4.71 -17.61 4.96
C ILE A 83 4.87 -16.16 4.52
N VAL A 84 5.80 -15.42 5.14
CA VAL A 84 6.03 -13.99 4.90
C VAL A 84 7.51 -13.80 4.63
N ASN A 85 7.83 -13.12 3.52
CA ASN A 85 9.20 -12.76 3.22
C ASN A 85 9.64 -11.60 4.13
N PRO A 86 10.64 -11.82 4.99
CA PRO A 86 11.05 -10.84 5.98
C PRO A 86 11.57 -9.52 5.43
N TYR A 87 12.29 -9.62 4.31
CA TYR A 87 12.88 -8.49 3.61
C TYR A 87 11.82 -7.52 3.06
N ARG A 88 10.53 -7.90 3.11
CA ARG A 88 9.40 -7.07 2.67
C ARG A 88 8.76 -6.25 3.78
N MET A 89 9.13 -6.41 5.06
CA MET A 89 8.61 -5.62 6.19
C MET A 89 8.59 -4.11 5.87
N ARG A 90 9.73 -3.56 5.43
CA ARG A 90 9.81 -2.13 5.06
C ARG A 90 8.82 -1.76 3.95
N GLY A 91 8.68 -2.61 2.94
CA GLY A 91 7.70 -2.42 1.87
C GLY A 91 6.26 -2.45 2.39
N GLN A 92 5.95 -3.36 3.31
CA GLN A 92 4.63 -3.43 3.94
C GLN A 92 4.30 -2.18 4.77
N LEU A 93 5.26 -1.64 5.52
CA LEU A 93 5.07 -0.38 6.25
C LEU A 93 4.81 0.80 5.30
N ILE A 94 5.49 0.84 4.15
CA ILE A 94 5.21 1.85 3.10
C ILE A 94 3.79 1.68 2.54
N GLU A 95 3.38 0.46 2.23
CA GLU A 95 2.02 0.21 1.70
C GLU A 95 0.93 0.54 2.71
N ILE A 96 1.15 0.28 4.01
CA ILE A 96 0.24 0.73 5.08
C ILE A 96 0.13 2.26 5.06
N ALA A 97 1.26 2.98 5.01
CA ALA A 97 1.25 4.44 5.01
C ALA A 97 0.59 5.02 3.75
N LYS A 98 0.80 4.45 2.56
CA LYS A 98 0.08 4.83 1.33
C LYS A 98 -1.43 4.59 1.43
N LYS A 99 -1.83 3.48 2.04
CA LYS A 99 -3.24 3.17 2.22
C LYS A 99 -3.93 4.22 3.11
N ILE A 100 -3.28 4.60 4.21
CA ILE A 100 -3.79 5.63 5.12
C ILE A 100 -3.81 7.01 4.44
N GLU A 101 -2.80 7.36 3.66
CA GLU A 101 -2.77 8.60 2.86
C GLU A 101 -3.98 8.65 1.92
N PHE A 102 -4.19 7.59 1.13
CA PHE A 102 -5.33 7.48 0.24
C PHE A 102 -6.67 7.62 1.00
N ASP A 103 -6.85 6.92 2.12
CA ASP A 103 -8.09 7.00 2.88
C ASP A 103 -8.31 8.38 3.50
N THR A 104 -7.24 9.05 3.93
CA THR A 104 -7.27 10.42 4.45
C THR A 104 -7.68 11.41 3.37
N GLU A 105 -7.05 11.35 2.21
CA GLU A 105 -7.38 12.24 1.08
C GLU A 105 -8.74 11.93 0.47
N LYS A 106 -9.18 10.67 0.48
CA LYS A 106 -10.53 10.28 0.07
C LYS A 106 -11.59 10.97 0.91
N VAL A 107 -11.38 11.07 2.22
CA VAL A 107 -12.31 11.79 3.11
C VAL A 107 -12.25 13.29 2.87
N LYS A 108 -11.04 13.89 2.78
CA LYS A 108 -10.87 15.34 2.58
C LYS A 108 -11.44 15.84 1.25
N LEU A 109 -11.23 15.08 0.18
CA LEU A 109 -11.63 15.44 -1.19
C LEU A 109 -12.99 14.87 -1.58
N SER A 110 -13.69 14.25 -0.62
CA SER A 110 -15.03 13.70 -0.82
C SER A 110 -15.98 14.77 -1.39
N GLY A 111 -16.61 14.47 -2.53
CA GLY A 111 -17.51 15.39 -3.23
C GLY A 111 -16.83 16.42 -4.14
N LEU A 112 -15.52 16.61 -4.04
CA LEU A 112 -14.74 17.46 -4.96
C LEU A 112 -14.13 16.66 -6.10
N ILE A 113 -13.60 15.47 -5.77
CA ILE A 113 -12.96 14.56 -6.72
C ILE A 113 -13.61 13.19 -6.60
N CYS A 114 -13.80 12.56 -7.75
CA CYS A 114 -14.31 11.20 -7.82
C CYS A 114 -13.28 10.18 -7.33
N GLU A 115 -13.75 9.16 -6.60
CA GLU A 115 -12.89 8.09 -6.09
C GLU A 115 -12.12 7.36 -7.20
N CYS A 116 -12.70 7.20 -8.40
CA CYS A 116 -12.00 6.60 -9.54
C CYS A 116 -10.74 7.40 -9.93
N ASP A 117 -10.84 8.72 -10.04
CA ASP A 117 -9.68 9.58 -10.33
C ASP A 117 -8.67 9.55 -9.16
N LEU A 118 -9.17 9.59 -7.93
CA LEU A 118 -8.31 9.53 -6.75
C LEU A 118 -7.53 8.21 -6.68
N ARG A 119 -8.18 7.07 -6.91
CA ARG A 119 -7.52 5.76 -6.94
C ARG A 119 -6.40 5.71 -7.96
N TYR A 120 -6.61 6.26 -9.15
CA TYR A 120 -5.56 6.36 -10.17
C TYR A 120 -4.34 7.15 -9.67
N LYS A 121 -4.57 8.34 -9.09
CA LYS A 121 -3.48 9.19 -8.53
C LYS A 121 -2.63 8.47 -7.49
N TYR A 122 -3.24 7.57 -6.71
CA TYR A 122 -2.59 6.77 -5.67
C TYR A 122 -2.15 5.38 -6.12
N GLY A 123 -2.18 5.08 -7.43
CA GLY A 123 -1.79 3.78 -7.99
C GLY A 123 -2.64 2.61 -7.47
N GLN A 124 -3.88 2.90 -7.04
CA GLN A 124 -4.83 1.90 -6.55
C GLN A 124 -5.70 1.40 -7.69
N ASN A 125 -6.01 0.10 -7.68
CA ASN A 125 -6.97 -0.45 -8.63
C ASN A 125 -8.37 0.17 -8.43
N PRO A 126 -9.14 0.32 -9.52
CA PRO A 126 -10.51 0.80 -9.44
C PRO A 126 -11.41 -0.18 -8.68
N ASN A 127 -12.50 0.35 -8.14
CA ASN A 127 -13.60 -0.50 -7.69
C ASN A 127 -14.41 -0.94 -8.91
N PHE A 128 -14.33 -2.23 -9.28
CA PHE A 128 -15.05 -2.77 -10.45
C PHE A 128 -16.56 -2.53 -10.42
N GLN A 129 -17.18 -2.44 -9.24
CA GLN A 129 -18.61 -2.14 -9.11
C GLN A 129 -18.97 -0.73 -9.58
N ASP A 130 -18.00 0.17 -9.66
CA ASP A 130 -18.17 1.54 -10.13
C ASP A 130 -17.85 1.71 -11.63
N LEU A 131 -17.50 0.61 -12.31
CA LEU A 131 -17.05 0.63 -13.70
C LEU A 131 -18.11 0.06 -14.66
N LEU A 132 -18.28 0.73 -15.79
CA LEU A 132 -19.01 0.24 -16.96
C LEU A 132 -18.00 -0.06 -18.07
N LYS A 133 -18.01 -1.28 -18.62
CA LYS A 133 -17.23 -1.59 -19.83
C LYS A 133 -17.83 -0.80 -21.00
N ILE A 134 -17.01 0.00 -21.67
CA ILE A 134 -17.45 0.83 -22.82
C ILE A 134 -16.77 0.45 -24.12
N ASP A 135 -15.59 -0.17 -24.08
CA ASP A 135 -14.86 -0.59 -25.27
C ASP A 135 -13.89 -1.74 -24.96
N SER A 136 -13.37 -2.39 -25.99
CA SER A 136 -12.25 -3.32 -25.92
C SER A 136 -11.54 -3.41 -27.26
N GLY A 137 -10.24 -3.63 -27.23
CA GLY A 137 -9.44 -3.74 -28.44
C GLY A 137 -8.16 -4.53 -28.20
N SER A 138 -7.28 -4.47 -29.20
CA SER A 138 -5.92 -5.00 -29.12
C SER A 138 -4.97 -4.03 -29.81
N ASP A 139 -3.80 -3.81 -29.20
CA ASP A 139 -2.72 -2.99 -29.78
C ASP A 139 -1.71 -3.85 -30.58
N GLY A 140 -2.03 -5.12 -30.83
CA GLY A 140 -1.17 -6.11 -31.49
C GLY A 140 -0.26 -6.88 -30.55
N TYR A 141 -0.09 -6.44 -29.29
CA TYR A 141 0.68 -7.14 -28.26
C TYR A 141 -0.18 -7.54 -27.06
N TYR A 142 -1.17 -6.73 -26.72
CA TYR A 142 -2.05 -6.91 -25.57
C TYR A 142 -3.51 -6.72 -25.95
N GLU A 143 -4.38 -7.53 -25.37
CA GLU A 143 -5.81 -7.23 -25.32
C GLU A 143 -6.07 -6.24 -24.19
N TYR A 144 -6.90 -5.23 -24.48
CA TYR A 144 -7.29 -4.23 -23.50
C TYR A 144 -8.80 -4.04 -23.46
N THR A 145 -9.31 -3.68 -22.27
CA THR A 145 -10.69 -3.31 -22.05
C THR A 145 -10.75 -1.90 -21.48
N VAL A 146 -11.57 -1.04 -22.07
CA VAL A 146 -11.79 0.32 -21.58
C VAL A 146 -13.03 0.34 -20.71
N TYR A 147 -12.87 0.85 -19.50
CA TYR A 147 -13.93 1.05 -18.53
C TYR A 147 -14.16 2.54 -18.28
N GLU A 148 -15.40 2.94 -18.13
CA GLU A 148 -15.79 4.28 -17.70
C GLU A 148 -16.39 4.23 -16.29
N CYS A 149 -15.93 5.12 -15.43
CA CYS A 149 -16.45 5.24 -14.08
C CYS A 149 -17.84 5.86 -14.11
N MET A 150 -18.84 5.11 -13.63
CA MET A 150 -20.26 5.50 -13.63
C MET A 150 -20.54 6.76 -12.81
N LYS A 151 -19.59 7.17 -11.95
CA LYS A 151 -19.74 8.32 -11.04
C LYS A 151 -19.13 9.62 -11.58
N CYS A 152 -18.21 9.57 -12.54
CA CYS A 152 -17.40 10.75 -12.90
C CYS A 152 -16.72 10.75 -14.27
N ASN A 153 -17.13 9.86 -15.18
CA ASN A 153 -16.60 9.75 -16.55
C ASN A 153 -15.08 9.50 -16.65
N PHE A 154 -14.41 9.23 -15.52
CA PHE A 154 -13.00 8.84 -15.52
C PHE A 154 -12.85 7.49 -16.24
N LYS A 155 -11.94 7.42 -17.20
CA LYS A 155 -11.75 6.22 -18.02
C LYS A 155 -10.47 5.47 -17.64
N TRP A 156 -10.63 4.17 -17.45
CA TRP A 156 -9.57 3.22 -17.14
C TRP A 156 -9.32 2.32 -18.34
N CYS A 157 -8.05 2.02 -18.59
CA CYS A 157 -7.60 0.99 -19.49
C CYS A 157 -7.15 -0.21 -18.67
N ALA A 158 -7.79 -1.36 -18.83
CA ALA A 158 -7.38 -2.61 -18.24
C ALA A 158 -6.63 -3.44 -19.29
N SER A 159 -5.39 -3.83 -19.02
CA SER A 159 -4.62 -4.74 -19.87
C SER A 159 -4.08 -5.91 -19.05
N ILE A 160 -4.00 -7.09 -19.67
CA ILE A 160 -3.32 -8.24 -19.04
C ILE A 160 -1.84 -8.08 -19.36
N ALA A 161 -1.07 -7.60 -18.38
CA ALA A 161 0.34 -7.25 -18.60
C ALA A 161 1.24 -8.49 -18.79
N ASP A 162 0.78 -9.68 -18.37
CA ASP A 162 1.56 -10.92 -18.43
C ASP A 162 0.64 -12.15 -18.39
N GLU A 163 0.55 -12.91 -19.49
CA GLU A 163 -0.32 -14.10 -19.63
C GLU A 163 -0.05 -15.16 -18.54
N MET A 164 1.16 -15.20 -17.99
CA MET A 164 1.56 -16.18 -16.98
C MET A 164 1.17 -15.80 -15.55
N SER A 165 0.91 -14.51 -15.25
CA SER A 165 0.60 -14.05 -13.90
C SER A 165 -0.88 -13.73 -13.67
N GLY A 166 -1.65 -13.50 -14.74
CA GLY A 166 -3.07 -13.14 -14.66
C GLY A 166 -3.34 -11.79 -14.00
N ASN A 167 -2.31 -10.97 -13.77
CA ASN A 167 -2.46 -9.66 -13.12
C ASN A 167 -2.95 -8.63 -14.15
N THR A 168 -4.20 -8.19 -13.97
CA THR A 168 -4.76 -7.06 -14.72
C THR A 168 -4.13 -5.75 -14.25
N LYS A 169 -3.48 -5.03 -15.16
CA LYS A 169 -2.98 -3.68 -14.93
C LYS A 169 -4.04 -2.67 -15.31
N PHE A 170 -4.25 -1.67 -14.46
CA PHE A 170 -5.15 -0.56 -14.70
C PHE A 170 -4.36 0.73 -14.89
N ASP A 171 -4.48 1.35 -16.06
CA ASP A 171 -3.93 2.66 -16.38
C ASP A 171 -5.06 3.65 -16.71
N LYS A 172 -4.76 4.94 -16.75
CA LYS A 172 -5.71 5.94 -17.25
C LYS A 172 -5.82 5.82 -18.77
N TRP A 173 -7.05 5.79 -19.27
CA TRP A 173 -7.30 5.86 -20.71
C TRP A 173 -7.27 7.32 -21.16
N ASP A 174 -6.16 7.71 -21.78
CA ASP A 174 -6.06 8.94 -22.54
C ASP A 174 -6.26 8.58 -24.01
N ASN A 175 -7.25 9.19 -24.68
CA ASN A 175 -7.67 8.94 -26.08
C ASN A 175 -6.56 9.11 -27.16
N GLN A 176 -5.28 9.17 -26.78
CA GLN A 176 -4.13 9.37 -27.67
C GLN A 176 -3.61 8.07 -28.33
N PHE A 177 -4.20 6.91 -28.00
CA PHE A 177 -3.81 5.61 -28.56
C PHE A 177 -4.84 5.05 -29.55
N ILE A 178 -5.23 5.87 -30.54
CA ILE A 178 -5.90 5.41 -31.78
C ILE A 178 -5.07 5.91 -32.97
#